data_AF-A0A7S2FIK3-F1
#
_entry.id   AF-A0A7S2FIK3-F1
#
_cell.length_a   1.000
_cell.length_b   1.000
_cell.length_c   1.000
_cell.angle_alpha   90.00
_cell.angle_beta   90.00
_cell.angle_gamma   90.00
#
_symmetry.space_group_name_H-M   'P 1'
#
loop_
_entity.id
_entity.type
_entity.pdbx_description
1 polymer ?
#
loop_
_entity_poly.entity_id
_entity_poly.type
_entity_poly.pdbx_seq_one_letter_code
_entity_poly.pdbx_strand_id
1 'polypeptide(L)'
;GSCASYGCGGSYVHGRSCQCTSSCSRYNNCCGDYWNQCKAPEKHKQSSGSCASYGCGGSYVHGRSCQCTSSCSRYNNCCGDYWNQCKAPEKHKQSSGSCASYG
;
A
#
# COMPACT_ATOMS: atom_id res chain seq x y z
N GLY A 1 25.09 -5.47 10.77
CA GLY A 1 24.11 -4.37 10.67
C GLY A 1 22.87 -4.85 9.97
N SER A 2 21.72 -4.22 10.21
CA SER A 2 20.43 -4.57 9.61
C SER A 2 19.66 -3.30 9.20
N CYS A 3 18.89 -3.38 8.13
CA CYS A 3 18.04 -2.28 7.67
C CYS A 3 16.88 -1.97 8.62
N ALA A 4 16.44 -2.94 9.41
CA ALA A 4 15.49 -2.70 10.50
C ALA A 4 16.01 -1.64 11.50
N SER A 5 17.30 -1.65 11.83
CA SER A 5 17.91 -0.66 12.74
C SER A 5 18.45 0.57 12.01
N TYR A 6 18.91 0.41 10.78
CA TYR A 6 19.59 1.44 10.01
C TYR A 6 18.66 2.36 9.21
N GLY A 7 17.43 1.94 8.97
CA GLY A 7 16.47 2.63 8.12
C GLY A 7 16.72 2.43 6.62
N CYS A 8 15.67 2.63 5.83
CA CYS A 8 15.65 2.44 4.38
C CYS A 8 15.71 3.78 3.62
N GLY A 9 16.21 3.75 2.38
CA GLY A 9 16.04 4.87 1.43
C GLY A 9 16.95 6.08 1.64
N GLY A 10 17.92 5.99 2.54
CA GLY A 10 18.92 7.04 2.77
C GLY A 10 20.13 6.97 1.82
N SER A 11 21.07 7.89 2.03
CA SER A 11 22.38 7.92 1.34
C SER A 11 23.33 6.83 1.84
N TYR A 12 24.43 6.61 1.11
CA TYR A 12 25.52 5.74 1.57
C TYR A 12 26.08 6.27 2.90
N VAL A 13 26.37 5.37 3.83
CA VAL A 13 26.88 5.71 5.16
C VAL A 13 28.19 4.98 5.36
N HIS A 14 29.28 5.74 5.42
CA HIS A 14 30.61 5.18 5.59
C HIS A 14 30.74 4.45 6.93
N GLY A 15 31.45 3.31 6.95
CA GLY A 15 31.73 2.53 8.15
C GLY A 15 30.63 1.56 8.59
N ARG A 16 29.49 1.49 7.90
CA ARG A 16 28.50 0.43 8.16
C ARG A 16 28.97 -0.89 7.57
N SER A 17 28.67 -2.00 8.25
CA SER A 17 28.97 -3.36 7.78
C SER A 17 28.20 -3.74 6.50
N CYS A 18 27.12 -3.01 6.20
CA CYS A 18 26.25 -3.19 5.04
C CYS A 18 25.37 -1.95 4.84
N GLN A 19 24.80 -1.80 3.65
CA GLN A 19 24.02 -0.67 3.19
C GLN A 19 22.53 -1.00 3.04
N CYS A 20 21.70 0.03 3.24
CA CYS A 20 20.25 -0.02 3.07
C CYS A 20 19.78 0.99 2.01
N THR A 21 20.67 1.28 1.06
CA THR A 21 20.43 2.20 -0.05
C THR A 21 19.85 1.45 -1.25
N SER A 22 19.10 2.14 -2.10
CA SER A 22 18.56 1.55 -3.33
C SER A 22 19.63 0.99 -4.27
N SER A 23 20.85 1.55 -4.19
CA SER A 23 22.01 1.17 -4.99
C SER A 23 22.84 0.03 -4.41
N CYS A 24 22.55 -0.47 -3.20
CA CYS A 24 23.42 -1.45 -2.53
C CYS A 24 23.59 -2.76 -3.32
N SER A 25 22.59 -3.13 -4.13
CA SER A 25 22.63 -4.34 -4.96
C SER A 25 23.66 -4.22 -6.08
N ARG A 26 23.89 -3.00 -6.59
CA ARG A 26 24.93 -2.74 -7.60
C ARG A 26 26.34 -2.97 -7.04
N TYR A 27 26.54 -2.69 -5.75
CA TYR A 27 27.83 -2.79 -5.07
C TYR A 27 27.96 -4.06 -4.22
N ASN A 28 26.96 -4.95 -4.27
CA ASN A 28 26.89 -6.18 -3.46
C ASN A 28 27.15 -5.96 -1.97
N ASN A 29 26.69 -4.82 -1.44
CA ASN A 29 26.90 -4.44 -0.05
C ASN A 29 25.59 -4.24 0.72
N CYS A 30 24.47 -4.80 0.24
CA CYS A 30 23.19 -4.73 0.95
C CYS A 30 23.23 -5.47 2.29
N CYS A 31 22.50 -4.97 3.29
CA CYS A 31 22.22 -5.78 4.47
C CYS A 31 21.34 -6.98 4.10
N GLY A 32 21.48 -8.11 4.81
CA GLY A 32 20.75 -9.34 4.49
C GLY A 32 19.22 -9.20 4.54
N ASP A 33 18.72 -8.25 5.35
CA ASP A 33 17.31 -7.93 5.49
C ASP A 33 16.83 -6.83 4.53
N TYR A 34 17.68 -6.29 3.65
CA TYR A 34 17.33 -5.20 2.74
C TYR A 34 16.12 -5.51 1.86
N TRP A 35 16.06 -6.71 1.27
CA TRP A 35 14.95 -7.10 0.39
C TRP A 35 13.64 -7.26 1.13
N ASN A 36 13.65 -7.59 2.41
CA ASN A 36 12.44 -7.76 3.21
C ASN A 36 12.03 -6.49 3.96
N GLN A 37 12.98 -5.60 4.26
CA GLN A 37 12.74 -4.38 5.03
C GLN A 37 12.56 -3.14 4.13
N CYS A 38 13.35 -3.02 3.06
CA CYS A 38 13.40 -1.81 2.23
C CYS A 38 12.86 -2.01 0.82
N LYS A 39 12.97 -3.23 0.30
CA LYS A 39 12.61 -3.58 -1.08
C LYS A 39 11.41 -4.51 -1.16
N ALA A 40 10.89 -4.94 -0.01
CA ALA A 40 9.63 -5.67 0.03
C ALA A 40 8.61 -4.75 -0.64
N PRO A 41 7.80 -5.26 -1.58
CA PRO A 41 6.72 -4.47 -2.16
C PRO A 41 6.00 -3.88 -0.97
N GLU A 42 6.06 -2.54 -0.88
CA GLU A 42 5.57 -1.73 0.23
C GLU A 42 4.53 -2.54 0.98
N LYS A 43 4.86 -3.06 2.17
CA LYS A 43 3.83 -3.59 3.07
C LYS A 43 2.86 -2.44 3.18
N HIS A 44 1.78 -2.48 2.37
CA HIS A 44 0.92 -1.35 2.04
C HIS A 44 0.84 -0.52 3.29
N LYS A 45 1.61 0.59 3.34
CA LYS A 45 1.96 1.31 4.57
C LYS A 45 0.67 1.40 5.36
N GLN A 46 0.45 0.52 6.36
CA GLN A 46 -0.90 0.07 6.73
C GLN A 46 -1.74 1.28 6.91
N SER A 47 -2.46 1.59 5.84
CA SER A 47 -2.93 2.93 5.70
C SER A 47 -4.13 2.92 6.60
N SER A 48 -4.19 3.81 7.58
CA SER A 48 -5.28 3.81 8.54
C SER A 48 -6.65 3.90 7.84
N GLY A 49 -6.65 4.32 6.58
CA GLY A 49 -7.78 4.29 5.67
C GLY A 49 -8.09 2.93 5.05
N SER A 50 -9.38 2.64 4.95
CA SER A 50 -9.96 1.46 4.31
C SER A 50 -10.97 1.88 3.24
N CYS A 51 -10.95 1.22 2.09
CA CYS A 51 -11.93 1.42 1.03
C CYS A 51 -13.35 1.01 1.43
N ALA A 52 -13.51 0.13 2.42
CA ALA A 52 -14.81 -0.13 3.01
C ALA A 52 -15.44 1.13 3.63
N SER A 53 -14.63 2.01 4.24
CA SER A 53 -15.09 3.28 4.81
C SER A 53 -15.09 4.43 3.80
N TYR A 54 -14.14 4.44 2.88
CA TYR A 54 -13.93 5.52 1.93
C TYR A 54 -14.78 5.44 0.66
N GLY A 55 -15.29 4.26 0.32
CA GLY A 55 -15.97 3.98 -0.93
C GLY A 55 -15.01 3.82 -2.12
N CYS A 56 -15.51 3.18 -3.18
CA CYS A 56 -14.77 2.84 -4.39
C CYS A 56 -15.10 3.77 -5.57
N GLY A 57 -14.15 3.96 -6.48
CA GLY A 57 -14.42 4.54 -7.80
C GLY A 57 -14.54 6.07 -7.87
N GLY A 58 -14.22 6.79 -6.79
CA GLY A 58 -14.21 8.24 -6.76
C GLY A 58 -12.93 8.89 -7.32
N SER A 59 -12.89 10.21 -7.28
CA SER A 59 -11.68 11.00 -7.56
C SER A 59 -10.65 10.88 -6.43
N TYR A 60 -9.40 11.26 -6.72
CA TYR A 60 -8.35 11.34 -5.72
C TYR A 60 -8.74 12.31 -4.60
N VAL A 61 -8.60 11.89 -3.35
CA VAL A 61 -8.92 12.72 -2.18
C VAL A 61 -7.63 13.09 -1.47
N HIS A 62 -7.30 14.38 -1.50
CA HIS A 62 -6.11 14.91 -0.85
C HIS A 62 -6.19 14.71 0.68
N GLY A 63 -5.06 14.36 1.30
CA GLY A 63 -4.98 14.16 2.76
C GLY A 63 -5.36 12.76 3.27
N ARG A 64 -5.93 11.89 2.43
CA ARG A 64 -6.10 10.48 2.82
C ARG A 64 -4.76 9.76 2.82
N SER A 65 -4.56 8.91 3.82
CA SER A 65 -3.36 8.09 3.97
C SER A 65 -3.19 7.08 2.81
N CYS A 66 -4.28 6.75 2.10
CA CYS A 66 -4.34 5.90 0.92
C CYS A 66 -5.56 6.26 0.06
N GLN A 67 -5.59 5.74 -1.15
CA GLN A 67 -6.60 6.01 -2.16
C GLN A 67 -7.38 4.74 -2.53
N CYS A 68 -8.63 4.94 -2.90
CA CYS A 68 -9.55 3.90 -3.41
C CYS A 68 -9.94 4.17 -4.86
N THR A 69 -9.05 4.85 -5.58
CA THR A 69 -9.22 5.21 -6.98
C THR A 69 -8.64 4.12 -7.88
N SER A 70 -9.16 3.99 -9.11
CA SER A 70 -8.60 3.05 -10.09
C SER A 70 -7.14 3.32 -10.45
N SER A 71 -6.71 4.58 -10.30
CA SER A 71 -5.34 5.04 -10.54
C SER A 71 -4.38 4.76 -9.37
N CYS A 72 -4.87 4.31 -8.20
CA CYS A 72 -4.03 4.17 -7.02
C CYS A 72 -2.85 3.20 -7.22
N SER A 73 -3.03 2.19 -8.08
CA SER A 73 -2.00 1.19 -8.39
C SER A 73 -0.84 1.81 -9.16
N ARG A 74 -1.12 2.81 -10.01
CA ARG A 74 -0.09 3.55 -10.75
C ARG A 74 0.77 4.40 -9.81
N TYR A 75 0.17 4.94 -8.76
CA TYR A 75 0.85 5.79 -7.78
C TYR A 75 1.29 5.04 -6.52
N ASN A 76 1.11 3.72 -6.48
CA ASN A 76 1.39 2.85 -5.32
C ASN A 76 0.79 3.38 -4.00
N ASN A 77 -0.36 4.03 -4.05
CA ASN A 77 -1.02 4.64 -2.89
C ASN A 77 -2.39 4.01 -2.59
N CYS A 78 -2.66 2.80 -3.09
CA CYS A 78 -3.91 2.08 -2.78
C CYS A 78 -4.04 1.75 -1.30
N CYS A 79 -5.26 1.81 -0.77
CA CYS A 79 -5.54 1.23 0.54
C CYS A 79 -5.32 -0.29 0.50
N GLY A 80 -4.93 -0.89 1.63
CA GLY A 80 -4.58 -2.32 1.67
C GLY A 80 -5.75 -3.24 1.29
N ASP A 81 -6.98 -2.78 1.47
CA ASP A 81 -8.21 -3.50 1.14
C ASP A 81 -8.78 -3.13 -0.25
N TYR A 82 -8.15 -2.23 -1.01
CA TYR A 82 -8.64 -1.79 -2.32
C TYR A 82 -8.96 -2.94 -3.27
N TRP A 83 -8.06 -3.94 -3.36
CA TRP A 83 -8.27 -5.06 -4.27
C TRP A 83 -9.48 -5.91 -3.91
N ASN A 84 -9.73 -6.08 -2.61
CA ASN A 84 -10.83 -6.87 -2.09
C ASN A 84 -12.16 -6.10 -2.05
N GLN A 85 -12.12 -4.77 -1.87
CA GLN A 85 -13.33 -3.94 -1.75
C GLN A 85 -13.78 -3.34 -3.09
N CYS A 86 -12.85 -2.92 -3.95
CA CYS A 86 -13.14 -2.13 -5.14
C CYS A 86 -12.86 -2.86 -6.45
N LYS A 87 -12.04 -3.91 -6.43
CA LYS A 87 -11.69 -4.71 -7.61
C LYS A 87 -12.24 -6.13 -7.56
N ALA A 88 -12.79 -6.55 -6.42
CA ALA A 88 -13.59 -7.76 -6.37
C ALA A 88 -14.83 -7.58 -7.27
N PRO A 89 -15.18 -8.57 -8.10
CA PRO A 89 -16.44 -8.53 -8.84
C PRO A 89 -17.59 -8.49 -7.82
N GLU A 90 -18.26 -7.33 -7.79
CA GLU A 90 -19.60 -7.04 -7.24
C GLU A 90 -20.20 -8.20 -6.42
N LYS A 91 -19.92 -8.27 -5.11
CA LYS A 91 -20.89 -8.91 -4.21
C LYS A 91 -22.07 -7.97 -4.05
N HIS A 92 -22.98 -8.07 -5.02
CA HIS A 92 -24.39 -7.68 -4.98
C HIS A 92 -24.73 -6.56 -3.99
N LYS A 93 -24.66 -5.30 -4.45
CA LYS A 93 -25.59 -4.28 -3.98
C LYS A 93 -27.00 -4.60 -4.49
N GLN A 94 -27.61 -5.66 -3.97
CA GLN A 94 -29.07 -5.72 -3.90
C GLN A 94 -29.47 -5.07 -2.58
N SER A 95 -29.60 -3.74 -2.61
CA SER A 95 -30.44 -3.02 -1.66
C SER A 95 -31.61 -2.42 -2.44
N SER A 96 -32.37 -3.29 -3.11
CA SER A 96 -33.74 -2.99 -3.54
C SER A 96 -34.65 -3.33 -2.37
N GLY A 97 -34.63 -2.49 -1.34
CA GLY A 97 -35.62 -2.54 -0.27
C GLY A 97 -36.85 -1.74 -0.69
N SER A 98 -37.92 -2.42 -1.10
CA SER A 98 -39.33 -2.05 -0.86
C SER A 98 -40.26 -3.06 -1.53
N CYS A 99 -40.76 -4.04 -0.76
CA CYS A 99 -42.05 -4.65 -1.07
C CYS A 99 -43.11 -3.92 -0.24
N ALA A 100 -43.86 -3.02 -0.88
CA ALA A 100 -45.17 -2.61 -0.39
C ALA A 100 -46.18 -3.62 -0.97
N SER A 101 -46.64 -4.55 -0.13
CA SER A 101 -47.80 -5.39 -0.42
C SER A 101 -49.05 -4.56 -0.15
N TYR A 102 -49.80 -4.24 -1.19
CA TYR A 102 -51.19 -3.79 -1.06
C TYR A 102 -52.06 -5.05 -1.10
N GLY A 103 -52.76 -5.32 0.00
CA GLY A 103 -53.88 -6.25 0.07
C GLY A 103 -55.18 -5.48 0.19
#